data_AF-W1XSH1-F1
#
_entry.id   AF-W1XSH1-F1
#
_cell.length_a   1.000
_cell.length_b   1.000
_cell.length_c   1.000
_cell.angle_alpha   90.00
_cell.angle_beta   90.00
_cell.angle_gamma   90.00
#
_symmetry.space_group_name_H-M   'P 1'
#
loop_
_entity.id
_entity.type
_entity.pdbx_description
1 polymer ?
#
loop_
_entity_poly.entity_id
_entity_poly.type
_entity_poly.pdbx_seq_one_letter_code
_entity_poly.pdbx_strand_id
1 'polypeptide(L)' 'MPRKGSVPKRDVLPDPIHNSKLVTKLINKIMLDGKRGTAQRILYSAFDLVE' A
#
# COMPACT_ATOMS: atom_id res chain seq x y z
N MET A 1 -4.03 1.69 20.92
CA MET A 1 -2.73 1.24 21.47
C MET A 1 -3.04 0.46 22.74
N PRO A 2 -2.83 -0.86 22.77
CA PRO A 2 -3.28 -1.65 23.91
C PRO A 2 -2.24 -1.65 25.03
N ARG A 3 -2.71 -1.59 26.28
CA ARG A 3 -1.92 -1.90 27.48
C ARG A 3 -2.01 -3.40 27.85
N LYS A 4 -2.99 -4.13 27.33
CA LYS A 4 -3.15 -5.61 27.40
C LYS A 4 -4.03 -6.07 26.23
N GLY A 5 -3.75 -7.24 25.63
CA GLY A 5 -4.51 -7.84 24.51
C GLY A 5 -3.89 -7.65 23.11
N SER A 6 -4.33 -8.45 22.12
CA SER A 6 -3.86 -8.38 20.72
C SER A 6 -4.61 -7.33 19.91
N VAL A 7 -3.88 -6.54 19.12
CA VAL A 7 -4.50 -5.58 18.18
C VAL A 7 -4.99 -6.33 16.94
N PRO A 8 -6.27 -6.17 16.52
CA PRO A 8 -6.73 -6.73 15.27
C PRO A 8 -5.98 -6.09 14.10
N LYS A 9 -5.51 -6.92 13.16
CA LYS A 9 -4.89 -6.43 11.93
C LYS A 9 -5.98 -5.82 11.06
N ARG A 10 -5.74 -4.61 10.55
CA ARG A 10 -6.64 -3.96 9.61
C ARG A 10 -6.48 -4.60 8.23
N ASP A 11 -7.61 -5.01 7.65
CA ASP A 11 -7.63 -5.44 6.27
C ASP A 11 -7.53 -4.24 5.32
N VAL A 12 -6.89 -4.49 4.18
CA VAL A 12 -6.69 -3.50 3.12
C VAL A 12 -7.38 -4.04 1.87
N LEU A 13 -8.04 -3.14 1.14
CA LEU A 13 -8.61 -3.46 -0.17
C LEU A 13 -7.48 -3.84 -1.14
N PRO A 14 -7.72 -4.80 -2.05
CA PRO A 14 -6.77 -5.12 -3.12
C PRO A 14 -6.65 -3.95 -4.10
N ASP A 15 -5.50 -3.86 -4.79
CA ASP A 15 -5.28 -2.81 -5.77
C ASP A 15 -6.13 -3.03 -7.04
N PRO A 16 -6.76 -2.00 -7.62
CA PRO A 16 -7.62 -2.18 -8.80
C PRO A 16 -6.89 -2.68 -10.04
N ILE A 17 -5.58 -2.44 -10.18
CA ILE A 17 -4.81 -2.83 -11.38
C ILE A 17 -4.29 -4.26 -11.26
N HIS A 18 -3.56 -4.57 -10.18
CA HIS A 18 -2.95 -5.89 -9.98
C HIS A 18 -3.76 -6.85 -9.11
N ASN A 19 -4.95 -6.43 -8.64
CA ASN A 19 -5.85 -7.16 -7.72
C ASN A 19 -5.14 -7.80 -6.50
N SER A 20 -4.03 -7.20 -6.07
CA SER A 20 -3.15 -7.76 -5.05
C SER A 20 -3.14 -6.90 -3.80
N LYS A 21 -3.40 -7.52 -2.65
CA LYS A 21 -3.28 -6.87 -1.34
C LYS A 21 -1.83 -6.50 -1.00
N LEU A 22 -0.84 -7.13 -1.64
CA LEU A 22 0.57 -6.84 -1.40
C LEU A 22 0.97 -5.50 -2.02
N VAL A 23 0.51 -5.22 -3.23
CA VAL A 23 0.77 -3.96 -3.94
C VAL A 23 0.17 -2.78 -3.16
N THR A 24 -1.06 -2.92 -2.67
CA THR A 24 -1.69 -1.84 -1.86
C THR A 24 -0.96 -1.60 -0.55
N LYS A 25 -0.46 -2.65 0.11
CA LYS A 25 0.39 -2.51 1.30
C LYS A 25 1.71 -1.81 0.99
N LEU A 26 2.30 -2.05 -0.19
CA LEU A 26 3.53 -1.40 -0.63
C LEU A 26 3.30 0.09 -0.92
N ILE A 27 2.22 0.43 -1.63
CA ILE A 27 1.79 1.83 -1.86
C ILE A 27 1.63 2.56 -0.53
N ASN A 28 0.92 1.96 0.43
CA ASN A 28 0.70 2.58 1.74
C ASN A 28 1.98 2.78 2.56
N LYS A 29 3.03 1.97 2.31
CA LYS A 29 4.34 2.12 2.97
C LYS A 29 5.21 3.20 2.33
N ILE A 30 5.14 3.36 1.01
CA ILE A 30 5.89 4.38 0.25
C ILE A 30 5.23 5.76 0.37
N MET A 31 3.93 5.80 0.67
CA MET A 31 3.17 7.03 0.78
C MET A 31 3.69 7.96 1.89
N LEU A 32 4.07 9.16 1.50
CA LEU A 32 4.44 10.27 2.38
C LEU A 32 3.31 11.32 2.40
N ASP A 33 3.07 11.93 3.56
CA ASP A 33 2.04 12.95 3.80
C ASP A 33 0.62 12.57 3.38
N GLY A 34 0.29 11.27 3.32
CA GLY A 34 -1.03 10.82 2.85
C GLY A 34 -1.26 10.98 1.34
N LYS A 35 -0.22 11.28 0.56
CA LYS A 35 -0.30 11.50 -0.89
C LYS A 35 -0.40 10.17 -1.67
N ARG A 36 -1.57 9.52 -1.63
CA ARG A 36 -1.78 8.20 -2.26
C ARG A 36 -1.60 8.20 -3.78
N GLY A 37 -2.07 9.24 -4.47
CA GLY A 37 -1.92 9.34 -5.92
C GLY A 37 -0.46 9.42 -6.37
N THR A 38 0.37 10.17 -5.62
CA THR A 38 1.81 10.26 -5.89
C THR A 38 2.50 8.91 -5.63
N ALA A 39 2.16 8.24 -4.53
CA ALA A 39 2.73 6.93 -4.21
C ALA A 39 2.37 5.85 -5.25
N GLN A 40 1.13 5.86 -5.74
CA GLN A 40 0.69 4.98 -6.83
C GLN A 40 1.47 5.24 -8.10
N ARG A 41 1.60 6.51 -8.53
CA ARG A 41 2.33 6.87 -9.74
C ARG A 41 3.79 6.43 -9.68
N ILE A 42 4.49 6.66 -8.56
CA ILE A 42 5.88 6.23 -8.36
C ILE A 42 6.00 4.71 -8.50
N LEU A 43 5.11 3.96 -7.85
CA LEU A 43 5.16 2.51 -7.83
C LEU A 43 4.86 1.90 -9.20
N TYR A 44 3.85 2.41 -9.92
CA TYR A 44 3.56 1.96 -11.28
C TYR A 44 4.69 2.31 -12.24
N SER A 45 5.23 3.52 -12.18
CA SER A 45 6.39 3.89 -13.00
C SER A 45 7.63 3.03 -12.71
N ALA A 46 7.78 2.54 -11.48
CA ALA A 46 8.89 1.65 -11.13
C ALA A 46 8.69 0.23 -11.67
N PHE A 47 7.44 -0.24 -11.79
CA PHE A 47 7.16 -1.53 -12.44
C PHE A 47 7.39 -1.45 -13.95
N ASP A 48 7.01 -0.36 -14.59
CA ASP A 48 7.26 -0.14 -16.03
C ASP A 48 8.77 -0.13 -16.38
N LEU A 49 9.65 0.18 -15.42
CA LEU A 49 11.11 0.17 -15.60
C LEU A 49 11.76 -1.20 -15.37
N VAL A 50 11.06 -2.11 -14.70
CA VAL A 50 11.56 -3.45 -14.36
C VAL A 50 11.02 -4.51 -15.32
N GLU A 51 9.93 -4.19 -16.01
CA GLU A 51 9.40 -4.96 -17.15
C GLU A 51 10.34 -4.90 -18.37
#